data_AF-A0A1Y3EUB7-F1
#
_entry.id   AF-A0A1Y3EUB7-F1
#
_cell.length_a   1.000
_cell.length_b   1.000
_cell.length_c   1.000
_cell.angle_alpha   90.00
_cell.angle_beta   90.00
_cell.angle_gamma   90.00
#
_symmetry.space_group_name_H-M   'P 1'
#
loop_
_entity.id
_entity.type
_entity.pdbx_description
1 polymer ?
#
loop_
_entity_poly.entity_id
_entity_poly.type
_entity_poly.pdbx_seq_one_letter_code
_entity_poly.pdbx_strand_id
1 'polypeptide(L)'
;MNNLRNLETLDQEGLYRVSPSVEELRNAVDNGEEPSFGDAYQAACLLKLFIRELPESLFTEELLDKFEHAAQLKSIAECLGRLCELIERLPAPNKFFLAYFFLHLHEITQRQERNKMTIAKMCFILQPLFNVSQQLLNAFLQNPQILFPNVSLKK
;
A
#
# COMPACT_ATOMS: atom_id res chain seq x y z
N MET A 1 8.71 10.46 -6.46
CA MET A 1 7.49 10.04 -5.71
C MET A 1 6.36 11.09 -5.63
N ASN A 2 6.51 12.31 -6.21
CA ASN A 2 5.47 13.35 -6.16
C ASN A 2 4.24 13.06 -7.06
N ASN A 3 4.36 12.16 -8.05
CA ASN A 3 3.32 11.91 -9.06
C ASN A 3 2.11 11.08 -8.58
N LEU A 4 2.13 10.56 -7.35
CA LEU A 4 0.97 9.87 -6.75
C LEU A 4 0.25 10.73 -5.71
N ARG A 5 0.72 11.94 -5.44
CA ARG A 5 0.27 12.76 -4.29
C ARG A 5 -0.48 14.03 -4.64
N ASN A 6 -0.60 14.36 -5.93
CA ASN A 6 -1.32 15.56 -6.34
C ASN A 6 -2.84 15.33 -6.16
N LEU A 7 -3.60 16.37 -5.81
CA LEU A 7 -5.05 16.24 -5.60
C LEU A 7 -5.77 15.68 -6.84
N GLU A 8 -5.29 16.02 -8.02
CA GLU A 8 -5.78 15.53 -9.31
C GLU A 8 -5.53 14.02 -9.49
N THR A 9 -4.40 13.50 -8.99
CA THR A 9 -4.06 12.07 -9.10
C THR A 9 -4.90 11.23 -8.15
N LEU A 10 -5.30 11.79 -7.00
CA LEU A 10 -6.18 11.11 -6.05
C LEU A 10 -7.63 10.99 -6.53
N ASP A 11 -8.09 11.91 -7.38
CA ASP A 11 -9.44 11.88 -7.96
C ASP A 11 -9.51 11.06 -9.28
N GLN A 12 -8.36 10.62 -9.79
CA GLN A 12 -8.22 9.87 -11.04
C GLN A 12 -8.86 8.47 -10.93
N GLU A 13 -9.81 8.17 -11.83
CA GLU A 13 -10.59 6.93 -11.75
C GLU A 13 -9.72 5.69 -11.94
N GLY A 14 -9.81 4.72 -11.02
CA GLY A 14 -9.14 3.43 -11.23
C GLY A 14 -7.62 3.46 -11.01
N LEU A 15 -7.08 4.45 -10.30
CA LEU A 15 -5.69 4.40 -9.83
C LEU A 15 -5.43 3.08 -9.08
N TYR A 16 -4.28 2.44 -9.31
CA TYR A 16 -3.93 1.05 -8.93
C TYR A 16 -4.69 -0.08 -9.64
N ARG A 17 -5.88 0.16 -10.21
CA ARG A 17 -6.61 -0.82 -11.05
C ARG A 17 -6.04 -0.85 -12.47
N VAL A 18 -5.89 0.31 -13.09
CA VAL A 18 -5.34 0.45 -14.45
C VAL A 18 -3.87 0.05 -14.42
N SER A 19 -3.45 -0.75 -15.40
CA SER A 19 -2.09 -1.31 -15.48
C SER A 19 -1.49 -1.04 -16.85
N PRO A 20 -0.97 0.17 -17.11
CA PRO A 20 -0.28 0.49 -18.35
C PRO A 20 1.04 -0.27 -18.45
N SER A 21 1.63 -0.33 -19.65
CA SER A 21 3.01 -0.78 -19.81
C SER A 21 3.95 0.19 -19.08
N VAL A 22 4.91 -0.37 -18.35
CA VAL A 22 5.95 0.35 -17.60
C VAL A 22 7.34 -0.19 -17.94
N GLU A 23 7.50 -0.88 -19.07
CA GLU A 23 8.76 -1.52 -19.47
C GLU A 23 9.90 -0.51 -19.62
N GLU A 24 9.65 0.62 -20.28
CA GLU A 24 10.64 1.70 -20.41
C GLU A 24 11.03 2.29 -19.05
N LEU A 25 10.05 2.49 -18.16
CA LEU A 25 10.31 3.00 -16.80
C LEU A 25 11.10 2.01 -15.96
N ARG A 26 10.83 0.71 -16.11
CA ARG A 26 11.58 -0.35 -15.45
C ARG A 26 13.03 -0.36 -15.93
N ASN A 27 13.24 -0.33 -17.24
CA ASN A 27 14.59 -0.29 -17.82
C ASN A 27 15.39 0.93 -17.36
N ALA A 28 14.75 2.10 -17.28
CA ALA A 28 15.39 3.31 -16.73
C ALA A 28 15.83 3.08 -15.27
N VAL A 29 14.94 2.56 -14.41
CA VAL A 29 15.27 2.26 -13.01
C VAL A 29 16.40 1.23 -12.89
N ASP A 30 16.34 0.15 -13.67
CA ASP A 30 17.35 -0.91 -13.68
C ASP A 30 18.74 -0.40 -14.11
N ASN A 31 18.77 0.62 -14.97
CA ASN A 31 20.00 1.32 -15.39
C ASN A 31 20.46 2.41 -14.40
N GLY A 32 19.74 2.62 -13.28
CA GLY A 32 20.03 3.65 -12.30
C GLY A 32 19.62 5.07 -12.74
N GLU A 33 18.78 5.18 -13.76
CA GLU A 33 18.23 6.44 -14.26
C GLU A 33 16.99 6.85 -13.47
N GLU A 34 16.70 8.15 -13.42
CA GLU A 34 15.48 8.64 -12.78
C GLU A 34 14.26 8.41 -13.71
N PRO A 35 13.25 7.62 -13.29
CA PRO A 35 12.10 7.34 -14.13
C PRO A 35 11.23 8.59 -14.32
N SER A 36 11.02 8.98 -15.59
CA SER A 36 10.12 10.07 -15.95
C SER A 36 8.70 9.54 -16.19
N PHE A 37 7.83 9.67 -15.20
CA PHE A 37 6.44 9.22 -15.30
C PHE A 37 5.61 10.18 -16.16
N GLY A 38 4.88 9.64 -17.14
CA GLY A 38 3.90 10.39 -17.93
C GLY A 38 2.58 10.62 -17.19
N ASP A 39 2.16 9.68 -16.33
CA ASP A 39 0.95 9.79 -15.52
C ASP A 39 1.04 9.03 -14.18
N ALA A 40 0.00 9.18 -13.36
CA ALA A 40 -0.12 8.47 -12.07
C ALA A 40 -0.34 6.96 -12.22
N TYR A 41 -0.91 6.49 -13.33
CA TYR A 41 -1.12 5.05 -13.55
C TYR A 41 0.21 4.33 -13.72
N GLN A 42 1.14 4.91 -14.49
CA GLN A 42 2.49 4.38 -14.65
C GLN A 42 3.23 4.34 -13.30
N ALA A 43 3.13 5.41 -12.50
CA ALA A 43 3.74 5.45 -11.17
C ALA A 43 3.17 4.37 -10.24
N ALA A 44 1.84 4.20 -10.21
CA ALA A 44 1.19 3.15 -9.43
C ALA A 44 1.56 1.75 -9.92
N CYS A 45 1.68 1.55 -11.23
CA CYS A 45 2.01 0.26 -11.81
C CYS A 45 3.46 -0.15 -11.53
N LEU A 46 4.40 0.78 -11.66
CA LEU A 46 5.81 0.55 -11.30
C LEU A 46 5.96 0.25 -9.80
N LEU A 47 5.22 0.97 -8.94
CA LEU A 47 5.23 0.70 -7.50
C LEU A 47 4.69 -0.71 -7.15
N LYS A 48 3.61 -1.14 -7.81
CA LYS A 48 3.11 -2.52 -7.67
C LYS A 48 4.14 -3.54 -8.15
N LEU A 49 4.81 -3.26 -9.28
CA LEU A 49 5.85 -4.15 -9.79
C LEU A 49 7.00 -4.31 -8.79
N PHE A 50 7.48 -3.20 -8.24
CA PHE A 50 8.51 -3.19 -7.20
C PHE A 50 8.14 -4.07 -6.01
N ILE A 51 6.92 -3.92 -5.46
CA ILE A 51 6.46 -4.75 -4.32
C ILE A 51 6.45 -6.24 -4.69
N ARG A 52 6.01 -6.59 -5.90
CA ARG A 52 5.91 -7.97 -6.38
C ARG A 52 7.29 -8.63 -6.60
N GLU A 53 8.30 -7.83 -6.96
CA GLU A 53 9.66 -8.30 -7.24
C GLU A 53 10.55 -8.34 -5.97
N LEU A 54 10.04 -7.90 -4.82
CA LEU A 54 10.79 -8.01 -3.56
C LEU A 54 11.09 -9.49 -3.24
N PRO A 55 12.32 -9.81 -2.80
CA PRO A 55 12.70 -11.17 -2.44
C PRO A 55 11.95 -11.69 -1.21
N GLU A 56 11.45 -10.77 -0.36
CA GLU A 56 10.71 -11.06 0.85
C GLU A 56 9.48 -10.13 0.94
N SER A 57 8.39 -10.61 1.52
CA SER A 57 7.21 -9.79 1.81
C SER A 57 7.56 -8.59 2.70
N LEU A 58 6.88 -7.47 2.48
CA LEU A 58 6.98 -6.30 3.37
C LEU A 58 6.54 -6.62 4.81
N PHE A 59 5.72 -7.66 5.01
CA PHE A 59 5.35 -8.15 6.33
C PHE A 59 6.38 -9.10 6.96
N THR A 60 7.48 -9.40 6.24
CA THR A 60 8.53 -10.39 6.58
C THR A 60 8.01 -11.82 6.71
N GLU A 61 8.83 -12.81 6.40
CA GLU A 61 8.44 -14.23 6.56
C GLU A 61 8.19 -14.58 8.03
N GLU A 62 8.99 -14.02 8.96
CA GLU A 62 8.90 -14.33 10.40
C GLU A 62 7.63 -13.79 11.08
N LEU A 63 7.07 -12.69 10.56
CA LEU A 63 5.93 -12.01 11.17
C LEU A 63 4.62 -12.19 10.41
N LEU A 64 4.65 -12.63 9.15
CA LEU A 64 3.45 -12.73 8.30
C LEU A 64 2.34 -13.56 8.95
N ASP A 65 2.62 -14.75 9.45
CA ASP A 65 1.61 -15.59 10.12
C ASP A 65 1.02 -14.92 11.37
N LYS A 66 1.82 -14.12 12.08
CA LYS A 66 1.39 -13.38 13.27
C LYS A 66 0.47 -12.22 12.86
N PHE A 67 0.77 -11.54 11.76
CA PHE A 67 -0.10 -10.52 11.17
C PHE A 67 -1.46 -11.12 10.77
N GLU A 68 -1.43 -12.25 10.07
CA GLU A 68 -2.65 -12.97 9.65
C GLU A 68 -3.50 -13.39 10.84
N HIS A 69 -2.88 -13.95 11.89
CA HIS A 69 -3.59 -14.33 13.10
C HIS A 69 -4.20 -13.12 13.83
N ALA A 70 -3.44 -12.02 13.96
CA ALA A 70 -3.94 -10.80 14.58
C ALA A 70 -5.17 -10.23 13.84
N ALA A 71 -5.18 -10.28 12.51
CA ALA A 71 -6.30 -9.82 11.69
C ALA A 71 -7.59 -10.63 11.86
N GLN A 72 -7.50 -11.85 12.39
CA GLN A 72 -8.64 -12.74 12.64
C GLN A 72 -9.25 -12.57 14.04
N LEU A 73 -8.65 -11.73 14.90
CA LEU A 73 -9.18 -11.45 16.23
C LEU A 73 -10.56 -10.79 16.13
N LYS A 74 -11.52 -11.30 16.93
CA LYS A 74 -12.92 -10.83 16.92
C LYS A 74 -13.05 -9.40 17.44
N SER A 75 -12.24 -9.04 18.43
CA SER A 75 -12.21 -7.68 18.97
C SER A 75 -11.36 -6.79 18.07
N ILE A 76 -11.96 -5.74 17.52
CA ILE A 76 -11.22 -4.77 16.70
C ILE A 76 -10.11 -4.08 17.51
N ALA A 77 -10.33 -3.83 18.80
CA ALA A 77 -9.33 -3.21 19.67
C ALA A 77 -8.14 -4.14 19.90
N GLU A 78 -8.38 -5.43 20.11
CA GLU A 78 -7.30 -6.42 20.25
C GLU A 78 -6.55 -6.63 18.92
N CYS A 79 -7.29 -6.72 17.81
CA CYS A 79 -6.73 -6.78 16.45
C CYS A 79 -5.77 -5.62 16.22
N LEU A 80 -6.23 -4.38 16.35
CA LEU A 80 -5.41 -3.20 16.13
C LEU A 80 -4.23 -3.11 17.11
N GLY A 81 -4.44 -3.44 18.39
CA GLY A 81 -3.36 -3.48 19.38
C GLY A 81 -2.24 -4.45 18.99
N ARG A 82 -2.59 -5.67 18.58
CA ARG A 82 -1.61 -6.67 18.12
C ARG A 82 -0.92 -6.27 16.83
N LEU A 83 -1.65 -5.70 15.88
CA LEU A 83 -1.05 -5.20 14.64
C LEU A 83 -0.04 -4.07 14.92
N CYS A 84 -0.33 -3.14 15.83
CA CYS A 84 0.63 -2.12 16.25
C CYS A 84 1.90 -2.73 16.85
N GLU A 85 1.77 -3.72 17.75
CA GLU A 85 2.92 -4.43 18.34
C GLU A 85 3.79 -5.09 17.25
N LEU A 86 3.17 -5.72 16.26
CA LEU A 86 3.88 -6.38 15.16
C LEU A 86 4.55 -5.37 14.21
N ILE A 87 3.91 -4.23 13.95
CA ILE A 87 4.48 -3.15 13.13
C ILE A 87 5.77 -2.61 13.75
N GLU A 88 5.83 -2.49 15.08
CA GLU A 88 7.06 -2.04 15.78
C GLU A 88 8.21 -3.05 15.70
N ARG A 89 7.92 -4.32 15.38
CA ARG A 89 8.93 -5.37 15.21
C ARG A 89 9.46 -5.47 13.77
N LEU A 90 8.82 -4.80 12.81
CA LEU A 90 9.29 -4.79 11.43
C LEU A 90 10.61 -4.03 11.30
N PRO A 91 11.46 -4.41 10.33
CA PRO A 91 12.57 -3.56 9.91
C PRO A 91 12.07 -2.16 9.56
N ALA A 92 12.83 -1.13 9.94
CA ALA A 92 12.44 0.26 9.71
C ALA A 92 12.06 0.57 8.25
N PRO A 93 12.78 0.07 7.21
CA PRO A 93 12.38 0.27 5.82
C PRO A 93 10.98 -0.27 5.50
N ASN A 94 10.67 -1.48 5.96
CA ASN A 94 9.38 -2.14 5.76
C ASN A 94 8.25 -1.34 6.43
N LYS A 95 8.46 -0.96 7.70
CA LYS A 95 7.51 -0.13 8.47
C LYS A 95 7.23 1.19 7.76
N PHE A 96 8.26 1.91 7.32
CA PHE A 96 8.09 3.19 6.64
C PHE A 96 7.37 3.06 5.30
N PHE A 97 7.73 2.02 4.54
CA PHE A 97 7.06 1.73 3.27
C PHE A 97 5.57 1.45 3.47
N LEU A 98 5.23 0.52 4.38
CA LEU A 98 3.85 0.15 4.68
C LEU A 98 3.06 1.36 5.21
N ALA A 99 3.65 2.18 6.08
CA ALA A 99 3.03 3.39 6.58
C ALA A 99 2.66 4.34 5.45
N TYR A 100 3.64 4.70 4.61
CA TYR A 100 3.42 5.57 3.47
C TYR A 100 2.35 5.02 2.53
N PHE A 101 2.48 3.73 2.20
CA PHE A 101 1.63 3.05 1.22
C PHE A 101 0.18 3.02 1.69
N PHE A 102 -0.10 2.52 2.90
CA PHE A 102 -1.46 2.38 3.40
C PHE A 102 -2.11 3.73 3.75
N LEU A 103 -1.35 4.72 4.21
CA LEU A 103 -1.87 6.09 4.38
C LEU A 103 -2.29 6.68 3.02
N HIS A 104 -1.47 6.51 1.98
CA HIS A 104 -1.79 6.99 0.64
C HIS A 104 -3.02 6.30 0.05
N LEU A 105 -3.09 4.97 0.15
CA LEU A 105 -4.26 4.23 -0.33
C LEU A 105 -5.53 4.58 0.42
N HIS A 106 -5.44 4.87 1.71
CA HIS A 106 -6.57 5.36 2.47
C HIS A 106 -7.10 6.68 1.93
N GLU A 107 -6.24 7.65 1.65
CA GLU A 107 -6.65 8.93 1.04
C GLU A 107 -7.36 8.74 -0.31
N ILE A 108 -6.91 7.78 -1.13
CA ILE A 108 -7.60 7.40 -2.37
C ILE A 108 -9.00 6.86 -2.05
N THR A 109 -9.12 5.92 -1.12
CA THR A 109 -10.42 5.30 -0.81
C THR A 109 -11.42 6.27 -0.16
N GLN A 110 -10.95 7.32 0.53
CA GLN A 110 -11.82 8.39 1.03
C GLN A 110 -12.48 9.21 -0.09
N ARG A 111 -11.93 9.15 -1.32
CA ARG A 111 -12.43 9.85 -2.51
C ARG A 111 -13.19 8.92 -3.47
N GLN A 112 -13.63 7.76 -3.00
CA GLN A 112 -14.32 6.74 -3.80
C GLN A 112 -15.52 7.27 -4.60
N GLU A 113 -16.18 8.34 -4.16
CA GLU A 113 -17.27 8.99 -4.92
C GLU A 113 -16.79 9.56 -6.27
N ARG A 114 -15.53 10.01 -6.34
CA ARG A 114 -14.91 10.57 -7.55
C ARG A 114 -14.14 9.50 -8.32
N ASN A 115 -13.17 8.84 -7.66
CA ASN A 115 -12.24 7.93 -8.33
C ASN A 115 -12.75 6.47 -8.45
N LYS A 116 -13.92 6.15 -7.87
CA LYS A 116 -14.57 4.83 -7.88
C LYS A 116 -13.75 3.70 -7.24
N MET A 117 -12.71 4.01 -6.47
CA MET A 117 -11.86 3.05 -5.77
C MET A 117 -12.31 2.86 -4.32
N THR A 118 -13.14 1.84 -4.09
CA THR A 118 -13.58 1.45 -2.74
C THR A 118 -12.51 0.64 -2.01
N ILE A 119 -12.60 0.54 -0.67
CA ILE A 119 -11.71 -0.31 0.13
C ILE A 119 -11.75 -1.77 -0.37
N ALA A 120 -12.93 -2.29 -0.69
CA ALA A 120 -13.08 -3.65 -1.21
C ALA A 120 -12.33 -3.85 -2.53
N LYS A 121 -12.48 -2.91 -3.50
CA LYS A 121 -11.75 -2.96 -4.77
C LYS A 121 -10.24 -2.90 -4.55
N MET A 122 -9.80 -2.06 -3.63
CA MET A 122 -8.39 -1.95 -3.30
C MET A 122 -7.87 -3.27 -2.69
N CYS A 123 -8.60 -3.87 -1.75
CA CYS A 123 -8.23 -5.18 -1.18
C CYS A 123 -8.07 -6.26 -2.25
N PHE A 124 -8.97 -6.33 -3.25
CA PHE A 124 -8.85 -7.29 -4.36
C PHE A 124 -7.58 -7.08 -5.20
N ILE A 125 -7.14 -5.83 -5.39
CA ILE A 125 -5.90 -5.51 -6.12
C ILE A 125 -4.68 -5.85 -5.27
N LEU A 126 -4.72 -5.56 -3.96
CA LEU A 126 -3.58 -5.71 -3.06
C LEU A 126 -3.36 -7.15 -2.57
N GLN A 127 -4.42 -7.97 -2.48
CA GLN A 127 -4.32 -9.35 -2.00
C GLN A 127 -3.28 -10.17 -2.77
N PRO A 128 -3.33 -10.28 -4.11
CA PRO A 128 -2.29 -11.00 -4.86
C PRO A 128 -0.94 -10.26 -4.88
N LEU A 129 -0.92 -8.96 -4.58
CA LEU A 129 0.31 -8.16 -4.56
C LEU A 129 1.15 -8.43 -3.32
N PHE A 130 0.50 -8.52 -2.16
CA PHE A 130 1.18 -8.78 -0.87
C PHE A 130 1.14 -10.25 -0.45
N ASN A 131 0.33 -11.07 -1.13
CA ASN A 131 0.05 -12.45 -0.75
C ASN A 131 -0.46 -12.59 0.70
N VAL A 132 -1.45 -11.77 1.05
CA VAL A 132 -2.06 -11.72 2.39
C VAL A 132 -3.58 -11.75 2.32
N SER A 133 -4.25 -12.01 3.43
CA SER A 133 -5.71 -12.04 3.52
C SER A 133 -6.36 -10.67 3.31
N GLN A 134 -7.60 -10.68 2.82
CA GLN A 134 -8.39 -9.44 2.73
C GLN A 134 -8.70 -8.86 4.11
N GLN A 135 -8.78 -9.70 5.15
CA GLN A 135 -9.00 -9.24 6.52
C GLN A 135 -7.84 -8.35 6.99
N LEU A 136 -6.60 -8.79 6.77
CA LEU A 136 -5.42 -8.00 7.10
C LEU A 136 -5.41 -6.68 6.31
N LEU A 137 -5.63 -6.72 5.00
CA LEU A 137 -5.66 -5.51 4.16
C LEU A 137 -6.77 -4.53 4.57
N ASN A 138 -7.94 -5.03 4.93
CA ASN A 138 -9.04 -4.20 5.43
C ASN A 138 -8.65 -3.49 6.73
N ALA A 139 -8.01 -4.20 7.67
CA ALA A 139 -7.54 -3.59 8.91
C ALA A 139 -6.57 -2.42 8.64
N PHE A 140 -5.62 -2.63 7.73
CA PHE A 140 -4.65 -1.60 7.32
C PHE A 140 -5.28 -0.43 6.57
N LEU A 141 -6.18 -0.68 5.62
CA LEU A 141 -6.82 0.37 4.82
C LEU A 141 -7.86 1.18 5.61
N GLN A 142 -8.56 0.56 6.55
CA GLN A 142 -9.56 1.26 7.37
C GLN A 142 -8.93 2.07 8.51
N ASN A 143 -7.78 1.61 9.06
CA ASN A 143 -7.21 2.16 10.29
C ASN A 143 -5.73 2.60 10.17
N PRO A 144 -5.25 3.18 9.06
CA PRO A 144 -3.82 3.44 8.88
C PRO A 144 -3.29 4.47 9.88
N GLN A 145 -4.09 5.45 10.28
CA GLN A 145 -3.69 6.46 11.29
C GLN A 145 -3.53 5.86 12.70
N ILE A 146 -4.26 4.79 13.01
CA ILE A 146 -4.11 4.07 14.29
C ILE A 146 -2.86 3.20 14.25
N LEU A 147 -2.63 2.52 13.12
CA LEU A 147 -1.48 1.63 12.93
C LEU A 147 -0.16 2.39 12.75
N PHE A 148 -0.21 3.62 12.24
CA PHE A 148 0.95 4.47 11.98
C PHE A 148 0.75 5.89 12.55
N PRO A 149 0.58 6.05 13.87
CA PRO A 149 0.16 7.32 14.47
C PRO A 149 1.18 8.45 14.32
N ASN A 150 2.46 8.10 14.12
CA ASN A 150 3.55 9.05 13.99
C ASN A 150 3.88 9.42 12.54
N VAL A 151 3.11 8.92 11.57
CA VAL A 151 3.37 9.16 10.14
C VAL A 151 2.27 10.03 9.60
N SER A 152 2.62 11.28 9.29
CA SER A 152 1.77 12.19 8.52
C SER A 152 2.35 12.36 7.13
N LEU A 153 1.53 12.15 6.10
CA LEU A 153 1.92 12.49 4.73
C LEU A 153 1.94 14.02 4.64
N LYS A 154 3.14 14.62 4.75
CA LYS A 154 3.31 16.06 4.53
C LYS A 154 2.97 16.37 3.07
N LYS A 155 2.13 17.39 2.89
CA LYS A 155 1.72 17.95 1.60
C LYS A 155 2.88 18.73 0.98
#